data_AF-A0A2E6QI45-F1
#
_entry.id   AF-A0A2E6QI45-F1
#
_cell.length_a   1.000
_cell.length_b   1.000
_cell.length_c   1.000
_cell.angle_alpha   90.00
_cell.angle_beta   90.00
_cell.angle_gamma   90.00
#
_symmetry.space_group_name_H-M   'P 1'
#
loop_
_entity.id
_entity.type
_entity.pdbx_description
1 polymer ?
#
loop_
_entity_poly.entity_id
_entity_poly.type
_entity_poly.pdbx_seq_one_letter_code
_entity_poly.pdbx_strand_id
1 'polypeptide(L)'
;MARDRKTDTVTGVETTGHEWDGIRELDNPLPRWWLWVFYASILWAVVYWILMPAWPGITGYTKGLLGYSNRGAFAEKVEAARAAQSVYLDRIRDASVSEINSDPELLEFSLAGGRSAFAVNCSQCHGSGAQGGPGYPNLNDDNWLWGGDVDAIYQTIRFGVRSDHPDTRQNIMPAFLDDGILDRSQVNDVATYVQSLSGSEEPADAVERGGQVFAEQCVACHQEDAKGSHDLGAPNLTDAIWLYGGTRADIVNSITHGRSGVMPAWAPRLESETVKQLAVYVHSLGGGE
;
A
#
# COMPACT_ATOMS: atom_id res chain seq x y z
N MET A 1 -58.45 38.66 -7.92
CA MET A 1 -57.89 39.16 -6.65
C MET A 1 -58.46 38.30 -5.53
N ALA A 2 -57.60 37.71 -4.69
CA ALA A 2 -58.00 36.84 -3.60
C ALA A 2 -58.90 37.61 -2.60
N ARG A 3 -59.97 36.97 -2.13
CA ARG A 3 -61.11 37.65 -1.48
C ARG A 3 -61.05 37.72 0.05
N ASP A 4 -60.11 37.02 0.71
CA ASP A 4 -60.01 36.96 2.19
C ASP A 4 -58.63 37.43 2.70
N ARG A 5 -58.25 38.66 2.35
CA ARG A 5 -57.07 39.31 2.95
C ARG A 5 -57.43 39.77 4.36
N LYS A 6 -56.79 39.16 5.36
CA LYS A 6 -56.91 39.58 6.77
C LYS A 6 -55.62 40.22 7.23
N THR A 7 -55.73 41.29 8.01
CA THR A 7 -54.61 41.92 8.71
C THR A 7 -54.29 41.10 9.97
N ASP A 8 -53.05 40.66 10.09
CA ASP A 8 -52.57 39.96 11.28
C ASP A 8 -52.50 40.92 12.47
N THR A 9 -53.04 40.51 13.61
CA THR A 9 -53.18 41.38 14.80
C THR A 9 -51.87 41.61 15.54
N VAL A 10 -50.84 40.78 15.31
CA VAL A 10 -49.54 40.86 16.00
C VAL A 10 -48.54 41.69 15.20
N THR A 11 -48.45 41.45 13.88
CA THR A 11 -47.50 42.11 12.98
C THR A 11 -48.08 43.34 12.27
N GLY A 12 -49.41 43.45 12.19
CA GLY A 12 -50.11 44.52 11.48
C GLY A 12 -50.06 44.40 9.94
N VAL A 13 -49.58 43.27 9.41
CA VAL A 13 -49.36 43.04 7.97
C VAL A 13 -50.52 42.23 7.37
N GLU A 14 -50.89 42.52 6.13
CA GLU A 14 -51.92 41.76 5.41
C GLU A 14 -51.42 40.39 4.99
N THR A 15 -52.33 39.41 4.98
CA THR A 15 -52.10 38.09 4.41
C THR A 15 -52.30 38.08 2.88
N THR A 16 -51.69 37.12 2.18
CA THR A 16 -51.75 36.99 0.71
C THR A 16 -53.16 36.63 0.18
N GLY A 17 -54.07 36.22 1.07
CA GLY A 17 -55.50 36.01 0.79
C GLY A 17 -55.91 34.57 0.48
N HIS A 18 -54.99 33.61 0.62
CA HIS A 18 -55.26 32.17 0.55
C HIS A 18 -54.84 31.50 1.87
N GLU A 19 -55.48 30.37 2.18
CA GLU A 19 -55.18 29.53 3.33
C GLU A 19 -54.88 28.11 2.83
N TRP A 20 -53.79 27.55 3.33
CA TRP A 20 -53.31 26.22 3.00
C TRP A 20 -53.21 25.43 4.29
N ASP A 21 -54.15 24.52 4.53
CA ASP A 21 -54.15 23.63 5.70
C ASP A 21 -53.99 24.38 7.04
N GLY A 22 -54.77 25.45 7.22
CA GLY A 22 -54.70 26.31 8.41
C GLY A 22 -53.56 27.33 8.42
N ILE A 23 -52.62 27.29 7.46
CA ILE A 23 -51.50 28.24 7.36
C ILE A 23 -51.84 29.35 6.35
N ARG A 24 -51.52 30.60 6.72
CA ARG A 24 -51.66 31.79 5.87
C ARG A 24 -50.32 32.51 5.79
N GLU A 25 -50.01 33.10 4.64
CA GLU A 25 -48.75 33.81 4.39
C GLU A 25 -48.93 35.31 4.55
N LEU A 26 -47.98 35.99 5.21
CA LEU A 26 -47.95 37.45 5.33
C LEU A 26 -47.29 38.08 4.10
N ASP A 27 -47.86 39.16 3.58
CA ASP A 27 -47.31 39.96 2.48
C ASP A 27 -46.29 40.99 3.00
N ASN A 28 -45.24 40.48 3.67
CA ASN A 28 -44.15 41.30 4.16
C ASN A 28 -43.20 41.69 3.02
N PRO A 29 -42.71 42.94 2.97
CA PRO A 29 -41.59 43.26 2.10
C PRO A 29 -40.35 42.46 2.55
N LEU A 30 -39.54 42.03 1.59
CA LEU A 30 -38.30 41.33 1.90
C LEU A 30 -37.41 42.19 2.83
N PRO A 31 -36.77 41.60 3.85
CA PRO A 31 -35.89 42.33 4.74
C PRO A 31 -34.79 43.06 3.94
N ARG A 32 -34.61 44.35 4.19
CA ARG A 32 -33.66 45.17 3.41
C ARG A 32 -32.23 44.64 3.48
N TRP A 33 -31.80 44.15 4.65
CA TRP A 33 -30.48 43.54 4.82
C TRP A 33 -30.33 42.27 3.95
N TRP A 34 -31.39 41.48 3.80
CA TRP A 34 -31.40 40.29 2.96
C TRP A 34 -31.22 40.67 1.49
N LEU A 35 -31.92 41.70 1.03
CA LEU A 35 -31.74 42.25 -0.32
C LEU A 35 -30.31 42.76 -0.54
N TRP A 36 -29.72 43.46 0.42
CA TRP A 36 -28.33 43.91 0.33
C TRP A 36 -27.35 42.74 0.17
N VAL A 37 -27.49 41.68 0.97
CA VAL A 37 -26.67 40.47 0.84
C VAL A 37 -26.90 39.78 -0.50
N PHE A 38 -28.15 39.67 -0.95
CA PHE A 38 -28.49 39.08 -2.25
C PHE A 38 -27.80 39.82 -3.39
N TYR A 39 -27.93 41.15 -3.46
CA TYR A 39 -27.27 41.95 -4.50
C TYR A 39 -25.74 41.96 -4.36
N ALA A 40 -25.20 41.96 -3.14
CA ALA A 40 -23.76 41.84 -2.93
C ALA A 40 -23.22 40.50 -3.46
N SER A 41 -23.97 39.41 -3.31
CA SER A 41 -23.57 38.09 -3.84
C SER A 41 -23.55 38.06 -5.37
N ILE A 42 -24.51 38.74 -6.03
CA ILE A 42 -24.53 38.91 -7.49
C ILE A 42 -23.32 39.71 -7.94
N LEU A 43 -23.04 40.85 -7.29
CA LEU A 43 -21.87 41.67 -7.59
C LEU A 43 -20.58 40.86 -7.42
N TRP A 44 -20.47 40.08 -6.34
CA TRP A 44 -19.35 39.19 -6.09
C TRP A 44 -19.18 38.15 -7.19
N ALA A 45 -20.26 37.51 -7.64
CA ALA A 45 -20.22 36.52 -8.73
C ALA A 45 -19.71 37.16 -10.03
N VAL A 46 -20.19 38.35 -10.39
CA VAL A 46 -19.73 39.07 -11.59
C VAL A 46 -18.24 39.43 -11.48
N VAL A 47 -17.79 39.93 -10.32
CA VAL A 47 -16.37 40.21 -10.08
C VAL A 47 -15.55 38.92 -10.18
N TYR A 48 -16.01 37.83 -9.58
CA TYR A 48 -15.33 36.54 -9.61
C TYR A 48 -15.19 35.99 -11.03
N TRP A 49 -16.22 36.11 -11.88
CA TRP A 49 -16.14 35.71 -13.29
C TRP A 49 -15.10 36.48 -14.10
N ILE A 50 -14.84 37.73 -13.75
CA ILE A 50 -13.82 38.57 -14.39
C ILE A 50 -12.42 38.17 -13.89
N LEU A 51 -12.28 37.89 -12.59
CA LEU A 51 -10.99 37.57 -11.99
C LEU A 51 -10.53 36.13 -12.25
N MET A 52 -11.46 35.19 -12.33
CA MET A 52 -11.21 33.75 -12.33
C MET A 52 -11.70 33.05 -13.61
N PRO A 53 -11.25 31.82 -13.88
CA PRO A 53 -11.84 31.00 -14.91
C PRO A 53 -13.35 30.75 -14.72
N ALA A 54 -14.17 31.02 -15.74
CA ALA A 54 -15.63 30.98 -15.57
C ALA A 54 -16.39 30.39 -16.76
N TRP A 55 -16.33 31.01 -17.94
CA TRP A 55 -17.26 30.72 -19.02
C TRP A 55 -16.61 29.87 -20.11
N PRO A 56 -17.19 28.71 -20.48
CA PRO A 56 -16.73 27.94 -21.63
C PRO A 56 -17.07 28.67 -22.94
N GLY A 57 -16.15 28.60 -23.89
CA GLY A 57 -16.30 29.05 -25.27
C GLY A 57 -16.05 27.91 -26.26
N ILE A 58 -16.14 28.20 -27.56
CA ILE A 58 -16.07 27.19 -28.62
C ILE A 58 -14.73 26.43 -28.62
N THR A 59 -13.64 27.09 -28.24
CA THR A 59 -12.28 26.51 -28.27
C THR A 59 -11.56 26.57 -26.91
N GLY A 60 -12.25 26.94 -25.83
CA GLY A 60 -11.60 27.14 -24.53
C GLY A 60 -12.53 27.71 -23.46
N TYR A 61 -12.00 28.51 -22.54
CA TYR A 61 -12.77 29.19 -21.50
C TYR A 61 -12.14 30.55 -21.18
N THR A 62 -12.90 31.45 -20.54
CA THR A 62 -12.37 32.73 -20.05
C THR A 62 -11.33 32.48 -18.98
N LYS A 63 -10.07 32.90 -19.14
CA LYS A 63 -9.01 32.62 -18.15
C LYS A 63 -9.06 33.49 -16.88
N GLY A 64 -9.83 34.59 -16.93
CA GLY A 64 -9.84 35.61 -15.88
C GLY A 64 -8.58 36.47 -15.88
N LEU A 65 -8.61 37.58 -15.13
CA LEU A 65 -7.49 38.52 -15.02
C LEU A 65 -6.33 38.01 -14.14
N LEU A 66 -6.61 37.10 -13.19
CA LEU A 66 -5.59 36.57 -12.28
C LEU A 66 -4.79 35.41 -12.88
N GLY A 67 -5.21 34.85 -14.01
CA GLY A 67 -4.54 33.70 -14.64
C GLY A 67 -4.53 32.42 -13.79
N TYR A 68 -5.37 32.36 -12.75
CA TYR A 68 -5.43 31.21 -11.84
C TYR A 68 -5.89 29.94 -12.55
N SER A 69 -5.31 28.79 -12.17
CA SER A 69 -5.87 27.48 -12.50
C SER A 69 -5.57 26.48 -11.38
N ASN A 70 -6.50 25.56 -11.12
CA ASN A 70 -6.29 24.51 -10.11
C ASN A 70 -5.05 23.66 -10.42
N ARG A 71 -4.80 23.37 -11.71
CA ARG A 71 -3.62 22.62 -12.15
C ARG A 71 -2.33 23.41 -11.93
N GLY A 72 -2.32 24.71 -12.24
CA GLY A 72 -1.18 25.58 -11.99
C GLY A 72 -0.87 25.73 -10.51
N ALA A 73 -1.89 25.98 -9.69
CA ALA A 73 -1.75 26.07 -8.24
C ALA A 73 -1.29 24.74 -7.61
N PHE A 74 -1.74 23.60 -8.15
CA PHE A 74 -1.25 22.29 -7.75
C PHE A 74 0.23 22.10 -8.12
N ALA A 75 0.60 22.41 -9.38
CA ALA A 75 1.98 22.29 -9.84
C ALA A 75 2.94 23.16 -9.01
N GLU A 76 2.55 24.39 -8.70
CA GLU A 76 3.33 25.30 -7.83
C GLU A 76 3.54 24.73 -6.43
N LYS A 77 2.49 24.17 -5.81
CA LYS A 77 2.59 23.55 -4.48
C LYS A 77 3.47 22.31 -4.48
N VAL A 78 3.36 21.46 -5.49
CA VAL A 78 4.19 20.26 -5.64
C VAL A 78 5.65 20.66 -5.86
N GLU A 79 5.91 21.66 -6.71
CA GLU A 79 7.25 22.15 -6.97
C GLU A 79 7.89 22.78 -5.73
N ALA A 80 7.15 23.59 -4.99
CA ALA A 80 7.62 24.16 -3.73
C ALA A 80 7.95 23.08 -2.68
N ALA A 81 7.12 22.02 -2.59
CA ALA A 81 7.37 20.89 -1.70
C ALA A 81 8.62 20.09 -2.12
N ARG A 82 8.78 19.85 -3.42
CA ARG A 82 9.98 19.20 -3.98
C ARG A 82 11.25 20.02 -3.73
N ALA A 83 11.21 21.33 -4.00
CA ALA A 83 12.33 22.23 -3.77
C ALA A 83 12.73 22.31 -2.29
N ALA A 84 11.76 22.22 -1.36
CA ALA A 84 12.04 22.17 0.07
C ALA A 84 12.76 20.89 0.52
N GLN A 85 12.67 19.81 -0.27
CA GLN A 85 13.24 18.49 0.02
C GLN A 85 14.39 18.11 -0.91
N SER A 86 14.70 18.92 -1.92
CA SER A 86 15.59 18.55 -3.03
C SER A 86 16.99 18.21 -2.56
N VAL A 87 17.52 18.94 -1.58
CA VAL A 87 18.85 18.68 -1.00
C VAL A 87 18.99 17.23 -0.51
N TYR A 88 17.95 16.69 0.14
CA TYR A 88 17.95 15.32 0.63
C TYR A 88 17.62 14.31 -0.47
N LEU A 89 16.59 14.59 -1.27
CA LEU A 89 16.15 13.68 -2.33
C LEU A 89 17.22 13.49 -3.42
N ASP A 90 17.93 14.54 -3.81
CA ASP A 90 19.01 14.45 -4.79
C ASP A 90 20.21 13.67 -4.22
N ARG A 91 20.58 13.89 -2.95
CA ARG A 91 21.61 13.06 -2.27
C ARG A 91 21.21 11.59 -2.23
N ILE A 92 19.95 11.28 -1.91
CA ILE A 92 19.42 9.91 -1.89
C ILE A 92 19.39 9.30 -3.29
N ARG A 93 19.07 10.08 -4.33
CA ARG A 93 19.10 9.62 -5.72
C ARG A 93 20.48 9.12 -6.12
N ASP A 94 21.52 9.81 -5.69
CA ASP A 94 22.89 9.51 -6.10
C ASP A 94 23.59 8.49 -5.19
N ALA A 95 23.20 8.42 -3.90
CA ALA A 95 23.76 7.47 -2.95
C ALA A 95 23.22 6.04 -3.11
N SER A 96 24.03 5.04 -2.82
CA SER A 96 23.59 3.65 -2.62
C SER A 96 22.76 3.50 -1.34
N VAL A 97 21.97 2.43 -1.23
CA VAL A 97 21.18 2.18 -0.02
C VAL A 97 22.07 1.91 1.21
N SER A 98 23.24 1.29 1.02
CA SER A 98 24.24 1.11 2.07
C SER A 98 24.82 2.45 2.55
N GLU A 99 25.09 3.40 1.64
CA GLU A 99 25.56 4.74 2.01
C GLU A 99 24.50 5.51 2.76
N ILE A 100 23.24 5.47 2.31
CA ILE A 100 22.11 6.09 3.01
C ILE A 100 21.94 5.51 4.42
N ASN A 101 22.05 4.19 4.56
CA ASN A 101 21.93 3.50 5.85
C ASN A 101 23.09 3.85 6.81
N SER A 102 24.24 4.29 6.30
CA SER A 102 25.43 4.61 7.09
C SER A 102 25.58 6.10 7.42
N ASP A 103 24.89 7.00 6.71
CA ASP A 103 24.86 8.44 6.96
C ASP A 103 23.66 8.78 7.85
N PRO A 104 23.86 9.21 9.12
CA PRO A 104 22.76 9.47 10.05
C PRO A 104 21.76 10.52 9.56
N GLU A 105 22.23 11.53 8.82
CA GLU A 105 21.39 12.62 8.33
C GLU A 105 20.47 12.12 7.20
N LEU A 106 21.04 11.35 6.26
CA LEU A 106 20.27 10.74 5.18
C LEU A 106 19.35 9.63 5.68
N LEU A 107 19.80 8.87 6.67
CA LEU A 107 19.02 7.82 7.30
C LEU A 107 17.76 8.40 7.95
N GLU A 108 17.87 9.42 8.81
CA GLU A 108 16.71 10.01 9.50
C GLU A 108 15.65 10.51 8.51
N PHE A 109 16.08 11.25 7.48
CA PHE A 109 15.17 11.72 6.43
C PHE A 109 14.54 10.55 5.66
N SER A 110 15.33 9.52 5.35
CA SER A 110 14.88 8.35 4.61
C SER A 110 13.91 7.48 5.38
N LEU A 111 14.07 7.35 6.70
CA LEU A 111 13.13 6.63 7.57
C LEU A 111 11.76 7.32 7.61
N ALA A 112 11.73 8.66 7.66
CA ALA A 112 10.48 9.41 7.63
C ALA A 112 9.74 9.24 6.29
N GLY A 113 10.47 9.36 5.17
CA GLY A 113 9.93 9.15 3.82
C GLY A 113 9.47 7.71 3.61
N GLY A 114 10.31 6.74 3.99
CA GLY A 114 10.05 5.31 3.87
C GLY A 114 8.85 4.86 4.70
N ARG A 115 8.70 5.35 5.94
CA ARG A 115 7.51 5.06 6.77
C ARG A 115 6.22 5.55 6.12
N SER A 116 6.24 6.77 5.56
CA SER A 116 5.09 7.33 4.84
C SER A 116 4.74 6.49 3.60
N ALA A 117 5.75 6.17 2.79
CA ALA A 117 5.58 5.36 1.60
C ALA A 117 5.08 3.94 1.94
N PHE A 118 5.58 3.34 3.02
CA PHE A 118 5.19 2.01 3.49
C PHE A 118 3.72 1.98 3.90
N ALA A 119 3.28 2.98 4.66
CA ALA A 119 1.89 3.09 5.10
C ALA A 119 0.92 3.16 3.91
N VAL A 120 1.30 3.86 2.83
CA VAL A 120 0.45 4.02 1.64
C VAL A 120 0.48 2.79 0.72
N ASN A 121 1.64 2.16 0.55
CA ASN A 121 1.87 1.21 -0.55
C ASN A 121 2.08 -0.25 -0.11
N CYS A 122 2.59 -0.48 1.10
CA CYS A 122 3.04 -1.80 1.55
C CYS A 122 2.16 -2.39 2.65
N SER A 123 1.56 -1.54 3.48
CA SER A 123 0.80 -1.94 4.68
C SER A 123 -0.44 -2.80 4.38
N GLN A 124 -0.98 -2.72 3.16
CA GLN A 124 -2.15 -3.51 2.76
C GLN A 124 -1.84 -5.00 2.65
N CYS A 125 -0.57 -5.36 2.38
CA CYS A 125 -0.10 -6.74 2.30
C CYS A 125 0.69 -7.13 3.54
N HIS A 126 1.63 -6.29 3.96
CA HIS A 126 2.55 -6.57 5.06
C HIS A 126 2.04 -6.10 6.43
N GLY A 127 0.83 -5.57 6.53
CA GLY A 127 0.26 -5.05 7.77
C GLY A 127 0.79 -3.66 8.15
N SER A 128 0.03 -2.96 8.98
CA SER A 128 0.36 -1.57 9.39
C SER A 128 1.61 -1.47 10.27
N GLY A 129 1.97 -2.54 10.98
CA GLY A 129 3.19 -2.67 11.76
C GLY A 129 4.26 -3.50 11.06
N ALA A 130 4.09 -3.79 9.77
CA ALA A 130 4.95 -4.68 8.99
C ALA A 130 4.97 -6.14 9.47
N GLN A 131 4.00 -6.54 10.29
CA GLN A 131 3.92 -7.88 10.91
C GLN A 131 3.51 -9.01 9.96
N GLY A 132 3.18 -8.69 8.70
CA GLY A 132 2.71 -9.66 7.71
C GLY A 132 1.31 -10.20 7.99
N GLY A 133 1.04 -11.36 7.40
CA GLY A 133 -0.20 -12.13 7.51
C GLY A 133 -0.10 -13.45 6.76
N PRO A 134 -1.14 -14.29 6.72
CA PRO A 134 -1.09 -15.56 5.98
C PRO A 134 -0.69 -15.34 4.51
N GLY A 135 0.47 -15.89 4.12
CA GLY A 135 1.05 -15.73 2.78
C GLY A 135 1.79 -14.41 2.51
N TYR A 136 1.85 -13.50 3.49
CA TYR A 136 2.62 -12.26 3.41
C TYR A 136 3.71 -12.22 4.49
N PRO A 137 5.00 -12.10 4.11
CA PRO A 137 6.10 -12.10 5.06
C PRO A 137 5.94 -11.02 6.14
N ASN A 138 6.32 -11.40 7.35
CA ASN A 138 6.62 -10.45 8.40
C ASN A 138 7.95 -9.77 8.04
N LEU A 139 7.99 -8.44 8.11
CA LEU A 139 9.15 -7.62 7.76
C LEU A 139 9.78 -6.95 8.99
N ASN A 140 9.29 -7.27 10.19
CA ASN A 140 9.80 -6.78 11.47
C ASN A 140 10.39 -7.91 12.34
N ASP A 141 10.69 -9.05 11.72
CA ASP A 141 11.46 -10.13 12.32
C ASP A 141 12.76 -10.38 11.56
N ASP A 142 13.50 -11.37 12.04
CA ASP A 142 14.86 -11.68 11.61
C ASP A 142 14.86 -12.77 10.50
N ASN A 143 13.69 -13.16 9.95
CA ASN A 143 13.58 -14.23 8.95
C ASN A 143 13.30 -13.70 7.54
N TRP A 144 14.33 -13.70 6.71
CA TRP A 144 14.27 -13.16 5.36
C TRP A 144 14.37 -14.24 4.30
N LEU A 145 13.34 -14.36 3.44
CA LEU A 145 13.38 -15.35 2.35
C LEU A 145 14.48 -15.06 1.34
N TRP A 146 14.71 -13.79 0.99
CA TRP A 146 15.59 -13.37 -0.11
C TRP A 146 16.82 -12.58 0.34
N GLY A 147 17.20 -12.72 1.62
CA GLY A 147 18.26 -11.95 2.29
C GLY A 147 17.71 -10.73 3.02
N GLY A 148 18.23 -10.47 4.22
CA GLY A 148 17.82 -9.36 5.08
C GLY A 148 18.58 -8.06 4.83
N ASP A 149 19.80 -8.13 4.28
CA ASP A 149 20.62 -6.95 4.08
C ASP A 149 19.94 -5.88 3.22
N VAL A 150 20.34 -4.62 3.43
CA VAL A 150 19.67 -3.47 2.81
C VAL A 150 19.68 -3.53 1.28
N ASP A 151 20.70 -4.11 0.66
CA ASP A 151 20.78 -4.27 -0.80
C ASP A 151 19.84 -5.38 -1.29
N ALA A 152 19.74 -6.50 -0.57
CA ALA A 152 18.79 -7.57 -0.85
C ALA A 152 17.33 -7.13 -0.71
N ILE A 153 17.02 -6.35 0.33
CA ILE A 153 15.71 -5.72 0.50
C ILE A 153 15.45 -4.75 -0.66
N TYR A 154 16.41 -3.89 -1.00
CA TYR A 154 16.28 -2.95 -2.11
C TYR A 154 16.01 -3.65 -3.44
N GLN A 155 16.75 -4.72 -3.77
CA GLN A 155 16.53 -5.56 -4.95
C GLN A 155 15.09 -6.09 -4.98
N THR A 156 14.61 -6.60 -3.86
CA THR A 156 13.27 -7.17 -3.71
C THR A 156 12.19 -6.10 -3.91
N ILE A 157 12.33 -4.91 -3.31
CA ILE A 157 11.34 -3.84 -3.47
C ILE A 157 11.37 -3.28 -4.89
N ARG A 158 12.57 -3.06 -5.44
CA ARG A 158 12.75 -2.43 -6.75
C ARG A 158 12.19 -3.31 -7.87
N PHE A 159 12.57 -4.58 -7.90
CA PHE A 159 12.29 -5.48 -9.02
C PHE A 159 11.28 -6.58 -8.69
N GLY A 160 10.86 -6.70 -7.44
CA GLY A 160 9.86 -7.68 -7.02
C GLY A 160 10.36 -9.12 -7.00
N VAL A 161 9.46 -10.01 -6.63
CA VAL A 161 9.61 -11.47 -6.66
C VAL A 161 8.52 -12.02 -7.57
N ARG A 162 8.92 -12.79 -8.59
CA ARG A 162 8.02 -13.34 -9.62
C ARG A 162 7.17 -12.24 -10.28
N SER A 163 7.77 -11.07 -10.49
CA SER A 163 7.13 -9.93 -11.15
C SER A 163 7.37 -9.95 -12.66
N ASP A 164 6.79 -9.00 -13.38
CA ASP A 164 7.05 -8.83 -14.83
C ASP A 164 8.39 -8.13 -15.13
N HIS A 165 9.18 -7.77 -14.11
CA HIS A 165 10.46 -7.09 -14.29
C HIS A 165 11.58 -8.09 -14.69
N PRO A 166 12.47 -7.76 -15.64
CA PRO A 166 13.55 -8.67 -16.06
C PRO A 166 14.50 -9.08 -14.93
N ASP A 167 14.82 -8.16 -14.03
CA ASP A 167 15.71 -8.40 -12.87
C ASP A 167 14.98 -8.92 -11.61
N THR A 168 13.73 -9.38 -11.75
CA THR A 168 12.96 -9.91 -10.61
C THR A 168 13.60 -11.20 -10.07
N ARG A 169 13.42 -11.44 -8.78
CA ARG A 169 13.79 -12.73 -8.18
C ARG A 169 12.82 -13.81 -8.62
N GLN A 170 13.34 -14.94 -9.06
CA GLN A 170 12.55 -16.04 -9.61
C GLN A 170 12.88 -17.34 -8.88
N ASN A 171 11.83 -17.98 -8.36
CA ASN A 171 11.80 -19.38 -7.99
C ASN A 171 10.34 -19.76 -7.72
N ILE A 172 9.97 -21.03 -7.69
CA ILE A 172 8.68 -21.47 -7.20
C ILE A 172 8.88 -22.75 -6.39
N MET A 173 8.00 -23.01 -5.43
CA MET A 173 7.87 -24.35 -4.88
C MET A 173 6.92 -25.13 -5.81
N PRO A 174 7.39 -26.19 -6.51
CA PRO A 174 6.55 -26.98 -7.40
C PRO A 174 5.38 -27.64 -6.66
N ALA A 175 4.33 -27.98 -7.41
CA ALA A 175 3.18 -28.69 -6.86
C ALA A 175 3.45 -30.20 -6.92
N PHE A 176 4.29 -30.71 -6.01
CA PHE A 176 4.83 -32.07 -6.10
C PHE A 176 3.77 -33.17 -6.26
N LEU A 177 2.59 -33.02 -5.64
CA LEU A 177 1.50 -33.98 -5.83
C LEU A 177 0.70 -33.73 -7.12
N ASP A 178 0.28 -32.48 -7.33
CA ASP A 178 -0.60 -32.13 -8.45
C ASP A 178 0.12 -32.28 -9.82
N ASP A 179 1.43 -32.05 -9.84
CA ASP A 179 2.31 -32.26 -10.99
C ASP A 179 2.72 -33.75 -11.15
N GLY A 180 2.32 -34.62 -10.21
CA GLY A 180 2.58 -36.06 -10.26
C GLY A 180 4.02 -36.48 -10.00
N ILE A 181 4.82 -35.62 -9.34
CA ILE A 181 6.22 -35.89 -8.98
C ILE A 181 6.29 -36.85 -7.79
N LEU A 182 5.40 -36.66 -6.81
CA LEU A 182 5.26 -37.48 -5.62
C LEU A 182 3.84 -38.03 -5.54
N ASP A 183 3.69 -39.22 -4.96
CA ASP A 183 2.39 -39.74 -4.58
C ASP A 183 1.95 -39.27 -3.17
N ARG A 184 0.70 -39.54 -2.81
CA ARG A 184 0.13 -39.13 -1.52
C ARG A 184 0.90 -39.69 -0.31
N SER A 185 1.46 -40.90 -0.42
CA SER A 185 2.22 -41.51 0.67
C SER A 185 3.54 -40.79 0.86
N GLN A 186 4.26 -40.51 -0.23
CA GLN A 186 5.51 -39.77 -0.21
C GLN A 186 5.35 -38.35 0.32
N VAL A 187 4.26 -37.65 -0.07
CA VAL A 187 3.92 -36.32 0.47
C VAL A 187 3.71 -36.37 1.99
N ASN A 188 3.01 -37.38 2.49
CA ASN A 188 2.80 -37.53 3.93
C ASN A 188 4.09 -37.88 4.69
N ASP A 189 4.95 -38.71 4.11
CA ASP A 189 6.23 -39.08 4.71
C ASP A 189 7.17 -37.85 4.75
N VAL A 190 7.33 -37.10 3.66
CA VAL A 190 8.19 -35.90 3.67
C VAL A 190 7.64 -34.78 4.55
N ALA A 191 6.31 -34.61 4.63
CA ALA A 191 5.71 -33.68 5.58
C ALA A 191 5.96 -34.07 7.05
N THR A 192 5.99 -35.37 7.34
CA THR A 192 6.36 -35.91 8.66
C THR A 192 7.83 -35.61 8.97
N TYR A 193 8.73 -35.83 8.01
CA TYR A 193 10.14 -35.49 8.15
C TYR A 193 10.34 -34.00 8.41
N VAL A 194 9.72 -33.11 7.63
CA VAL A 194 9.82 -31.65 7.81
C VAL A 194 9.33 -31.21 9.20
N GLN A 195 8.22 -31.75 9.71
CA GLN A 195 7.78 -31.43 11.08
C GLN A 195 8.77 -31.87 12.16
N SER A 196 9.46 -33.00 11.94
CA SER A 196 10.48 -33.46 12.89
C SER A 196 11.69 -32.53 12.95
N LEU A 197 12.00 -31.79 11.86
CA LEU A 197 13.07 -30.80 11.82
C LEU A 197 12.79 -29.59 12.72
N SER A 198 11.51 -29.23 12.88
CA SER A 198 11.07 -28.15 13.78
C SER A 198 10.84 -28.64 15.22
N GLY A 199 11.29 -29.86 15.56
CA GLY A 199 11.28 -30.39 16.93
C GLY A 199 10.03 -31.19 17.34
N SER A 200 9.16 -31.57 16.40
CA SER A 200 7.99 -32.42 16.70
C SER A 200 8.39 -33.89 16.83
N GLU A 201 7.82 -34.60 17.82
CA GLU A 201 7.99 -36.04 17.96
C GLU A 201 7.13 -36.77 16.91
N GLU A 202 7.78 -37.45 15.97
CA GLU A 202 7.14 -38.14 14.84
C GLU A 202 7.60 -39.61 14.76
N PRO A 203 6.81 -40.52 14.15
CA PRO A 203 7.17 -41.93 14.02
C PRO A 203 8.49 -42.11 13.24
N ALA A 204 9.46 -42.81 13.84
CA ALA A 204 10.82 -42.94 13.31
C ALA A 204 10.88 -43.54 11.89
N ASP A 205 10.00 -44.51 11.59
CA ASP A 205 9.92 -45.14 10.27
C ASP A 205 9.42 -44.17 9.20
N ALA A 206 8.48 -43.28 9.55
CA ALA A 206 7.96 -42.25 8.65
C ALA A 206 8.98 -41.12 8.44
N VAL A 207 9.71 -40.74 9.49
CA VAL A 207 10.81 -39.77 9.40
C VAL A 207 11.93 -40.31 8.49
N GLU A 208 12.29 -41.59 8.59
CA GLU A 208 13.31 -42.21 7.73
C GLU A 208 12.91 -42.19 6.25
N ARG A 209 11.68 -42.64 5.91
CA ARG A 209 11.17 -42.60 4.53
C ARG A 209 11.06 -41.16 4.01
N GLY A 210 10.57 -40.25 4.84
CA GLY A 210 10.44 -38.83 4.48
C GLY A 210 11.78 -38.16 4.24
N GLY A 211 12.81 -38.53 5.01
CA GLY A 211 14.18 -38.03 4.83
C GLY A 211 14.78 -38.45 3.50
N GLN A 212 14.48 -39.65 2.99
CA GLN A 212 14.89 -40.09 1.65
C GLN A 212 14.24 -39.23 0.56
N VAL A 213 12.93 -38.98 0.66
CA VAL A 213 12.21 -38.11 -0.28
C VAL A 213 12.75 -36.68 -0.22
N PHE A 214 13.04 -36.16 0.98
CA PHE A 214 13.62 -34.83 1.16
C PHE A 214 14.98 -34.70 0.49
N ALA A 215 15.85 -35.69 0.68
CA ALA A 215 17.18 -35.74 0.06
C ALA A 215 17.12 -35.73 -1.47
N GLU A 216 16.14 -36.42 -2.05
CA GLU A 216 15.98 -36.55 -3.50
C GLU A 216 15.33 -35.31 -4.14
N GLN A 217 14.33 -34.71 -3.49
CA GLN A 217 13.45 -33.71 -4.12
C GLN A 217 13.55 -32.30 -3.54
N CYS A 218 13.93 -32.16 -2.26
CA CYS A 218 13.78 -30.90 -1.52
C CYS A 218 15.12 -30.19 -1.29
N VAL A 219 16.22 -30.95 -1.13
CA VAL A 219 17.57 -30.43 -0.89
C VAL A 219 18.04 -29.44 -1.96
N ALA A 220 17.62 -29.64 -3.22
CA ALA A 220 17.98 -28.76 -4.33
C ALA A 220 17.63 -27.28 -4.08
N CYS A 221 16.63 -27.00 -3.24
CA CYS A 221 16.26 -25.64 -2.85
C CYS A 221 16.46 -25.39 -1.36
N HIS A 222 16.04 -26.34 -0.51
CA HIS A 222 16.06 -26.16 0.94
C HIS A 222 17.39 -26.53 1.61
N GLN A 223 18.38 -26.99 0.84
CA GLN A 223 19.69 -27.44 1.30
C GLN A 223 19.63 -28.72 2.16
N GLU A 224 20.79 -29.35 2.38
CA GLU A 224 20.90 -30.60 3.14
C GLU A 224 20.55 -30.44 4.62
N ASP A 225 20.83 -29.26 5.18
CA ASP A 225 20.50 -28.92 6.57
C ASP A 225 19.10 -28.31 6.73
N ALA A 226 18.32 -28.28 5.65
CA ALA A 226 16.97 -27.72 5.59
C ALA A 226 16.84 -26.25 6.00
N LYS A 227 17.95 -25.48 6.02
CA LYS A 227 17.93 -24.06 6.37
C LYS A 227 17.49 -23.14 5.24
N GLY A 228 17.24 -23.68 4.06
CA GLY A 228 16.81 -22.86 2.93
C GLY A 228 17.98 -22.14 2.24
N SER A 229 17.62 -21.27 1.30
CA SER A 229 18.59 -20.53 0.50
C SER A 229 18.01 -19.17 0.13
N HIS A 230 18.72 -18.10 0.52
CA HIS A 230 18.34 -16.73 0.16
C HIS A 230 18.39 -16.46 -1.35
N ASP A 231 19.30 -17.14 -2.06
CA ASP A 231 19.42 -17.02 -3.53
C ASP A 231 18.19 -17.59 -4.25
N LEU A 232 17.51 -18.55 -3.61
CA LEU A 232 16.35 -19.23 -4.16
C LEU A 232 15.03 -18.78 -3.50
N GLY A 233 15.08 -17.94 -2.47
CA GLY A 233 13.88 -17.58 -1.72
C GLY A 233 13.27 -18.75 -0.94
N ALA A 234 14.05 -19.81 -0.71
CA ALA A 234 13.59 -21.01 -0.05
C ALA A 234 13.69 -20.82 1.47
N PRO A 235 12.59 -20.95 2.23
CA PRO A 235 12.60 -20.73 3.67
C PRO A 235 13.40 -21.79 4.42
N ASN A 236 13.88 -21.41 5.59
CA ASN A 236 14.33 -22.32 6.64
C ASN A 236 13.15 -23.16 7.12
N LEU A 237 13.32 -24.48 7.13
CA LEU A 237 12.30 -25.44 7.57
C LEU A 237 12.56 -25.96 9.00
N THR A 238 13.67 -25.53 9.62
CA THR A 238 14.10 -25.97 10.96
C THR A 238 13.65 -25.02 12.07
N ASP A 239 13.16 -23.83 11.74
CA ASP A 239 12.70 -22.85 12.72
C ASP A 239 11.17 -22.88 12.95
N ALA A 240 10.71 -22.03 13.86
CA ALA A 240 9.30 -21.91 14.22
C ALA A 240 8.55 -20.85 13.39
N ILE A 241 9.21 -20.18 12.43
CA ILE A 241 8.68 -19.03 11.69
C ILE A 241 8.15 -19.50 10.34
N TRP A 242 6.84 -19.65 10.23
CA TRP A 242 6.17 -20.17 9.03
C TRP A 242 5.33 -19.12 8.32
N LEU A 243 5.60 -18.88 7.03
CA LEU A 243 4.81 -17.97 6.18
C LEU A 243 3.41 -18.51 5.86
N TYR A 244 3.29 -19.83 5.70
CA TYR A 244 2.07 -20.50 5.23
C TYR A 244 1.44 -21.44 6.28
N GLY A 245 1.83 -21.29 7.55
CA GLY A 245 1.45 -22.19 8.64
C GLY A 245 2.38 -23.42 8.73
N GLY A 246 2.68 -23.83 9.97
CA GLY A 246 3.62 -24.92 10.27
C GLY A 246 2.94 -26.21 10.73
N THR A 247 1.60 -26.30 10.63
CA THR A 247 0.92 -27.55 10.98
C THR A 247 1.16 -28.61 9.91
N ARG A 248 1.01 -29.89 10.26
CA ARG A 248 1.06 -30.98 9.28
C ARG A 248 0.19 -30.73 8.05
N ALA A 249 -1.02 -30.23 8.26
CA ALA A 249 -1.96 -29.95 7.18
C ALA A 249 -1.43 -28.84 6.25
N ASP A 250 -0.82 -27.79 6.80
CA ASP A 250 -0.25 -26.68 6.03
C ASP A 250 0.96 -27.12 5.21
N ILE A 251 1.81 -27.97 5.79
CA ILE A 251 2.99 -28.54 5.13
C ILE A 251 2.57 -29.45 3.98
N VAL A 252 1.66 -30.40 4.25
CA VAL A 252 1.07 -31.27 3.21
C VAL A 252 0.42 -30.43 2.11
N ASN A 253 -0.32 -29.39 2.45
CA ASN A 253 -0.96 -28.52 1.48
C ASN A 253 0.06 -27.78 0.60
N SER A 254 1.18 -27.32 1.18
CA SER A 254 2.24 -26.63 0.46
C SER A 254 2.99 -27.56 -0.49
N ILE A 255 3.30 -28.79 -0.06
CA ILE A 255 3.94 -29.80 -0.92
C ILE A 255 2.98 -30.24 -2.03
N THR A 256 1.69 -30.36 -1.72
CA THR A 256 0.67 -30.82 -2.68
C THR A 256 0.50 -29.84 -3.84
N HIS A 257 0.22 -28.57 -3.54
CA HIS A 257 -0.19 -27.57 -4.51
C HIS A 257 0.93 -26.58 -4.89
N GLY A 258 2.09 -26.67 -4.25
CA GLY A 258 3.19 -25.74 -4.45
C GLY A 258 2.92 -24.35 -3.86
N ARG A 259 3.88 -23.44 -4.03
CA ARG A 259 3.81 -22.04 -3.58
C ARG A 259 4.48 -21.10 -4.58
N SER A 260 3.79 -20.01 -4.89
CA SER A 260 4.20 -19.03 -5.91
C SER A 260 3.83 -17.58 -5.55
N GLY A 261 3.88 -17.21 -4.26
CA GLY A 261 3.49 -15.87 -3.79
C GLY A 261 4.24 -14.73 -4.49
N VAL A 262 3.60 -13.60 -4.79
CA VAL A 262 4.23 -12.54 -5.61
C VAL A 262 4.51 -11.30 -4.77
N MET A 263 5.68 -10.69 -4.99
CA MET A 263 5.99 -9.34 -4.52
C MET A 263 6.08 -8.42 -5.76
N PRO A 264 5.17 -7.47 -5.97
CA PRO A 264 5.17 -6.63 -7.16
C PRO A 264 6.40 -5.71 -7.24
N ALA A 265 6.94 -5.51 -8.43
CA ALA A 265 8.01 -4.52 -8.64
C ALA A 265 7.50 -3.09 -8.41
N TRP A 266 8.23 -2.29 -7.64
CA TRP A 266 7.87 -0.90 -7.36
C TRP A 266 8.62 0.12 -8.21
N ALA A 267 9.72 -0.25 -8.88
CA ALA A 267 10.44 0.64 -9.79
C ALA A 267 9.57 1.31 -10.87
N PRO A 268 8.55 0.64 -11.45
CA PRO A 268 7.68 1.29 -12.43
C PRO A 268 6.66 2.28 -11.84
N ARG A 269 6.47 2.29 -10.51
CA ARG A 269 5.41 3.03 -9.82
C ARG A 269 5.92 4.14 -8.91
N LEU A 270 7.12 3.99 -8.35
CA LEU A 270 7.71 4.92 -7.39
C LEU A 270 9.03 5.48 -7.94
N GLU A 271 9.32 6.73 -7.57
CA GLU A 271 10.61 7.35 -7.87
C GLU A 271 11.75 6.60 -7.14
N SER A 272 12.96 6.64 -7.70
CA SER A 272 14.08 5.80 -7.24
C SER A 272 14.44 6.07 -5.77
N GLU A 273 14.30 7.32 -5.34
CA GLU A 273 14.56 7.80 -4.00
C GLU A 273 13.57 7.18 -3.02
N THR A 274 12.28 7.15 -3.39
CA THR A 274 11.24 6.53 -2.56
C THR A 274 11.48 5.03 -2.38
N VAL A 275 11.94 4.33 -3.43
CA VAL A 275 12.29 2.90 -3.33
C VAL A 275 13.47 2.68 -2.39
N LYS A 276 14.50 3.53 -2.44
CA LYS A 276 15.63 3.48 -1.51
C LYS A 276 15.22 3.79 -0.07
N GLN A 277 14.37 4.81 0.12
CA GLN A 277 13.80 5.15 1.43
C GLN A 277 12.99 3.99 2.01
N LEU A 278 12.19 3.30 1.19
CA LEU A 278 11.48 2.09 1.58
C LEU A 278 12.44 0.97 2.00
N ALA A 279 13.52 0.73 1.24
CA ALA A 279 14.48 -0.31 1.56
C ALA A 279 15.17 -0.06 2.92
N VAL A 280 15.63 1.17 3.16
CA VAL A 280 16.26 1.56 4.43
C VAL A 280 15.25 1.51 5.58
N TYR A 281 14.01 1.93 5.35
CA TYR A 281 12.95 1.83 6.36
C TYR A 281 12.63 0.38 6.72
N VAL A 282 12.44 -0.50 5.73
CA VAL A 282 12.18 -1.92 5.98
C VAL A 282 13.37 -2.59 6.67
N HIS A 283 14.60 -2.26 6.25
CA HIS A 283 15.80 -2.73 6.92
C HIS A 283 15.84 -2.31 8.40
N SER A 284 15.40 -1.09 8.73
CA SER A 284 15.34 -0.62 10.13
C SER A 284 14.32 -1.35 11.02
N LEU A 285 13.39 -2.12 10.44
CA LEU A 285 12.38 -2.88 11.18
C LEU A 285 12.87 -4.27 11.61
N GLY A 286 13.81 -4.86 10.86
CA GLY A 286 14.31 -6.23 11.09
C GLY A 286 15.30 -6.75 10.03
N GLY A 287 15.78 -5.93 9.10
CA GLY A 287 16.66 -6.37 8.00
C GLY A 287 18.13 -6.57 8.37
N GLY A 288 18.49 -6.47 9.65
CA GLY A 288 19.89 -6.62 10.07
C GLY A 288 20.39 -8.05 10.18
N GLU A 289 19.49 -9.03 10.02
CA GLU A 289 19.50 -10.30 10.77
C GLU A 289 19.41 -10.07 12.29
#